data_AF-A0A820E6M4-F1
#
_entry.id   AF-A0A820E6M4-F1
#
_cell.length_a   1.000
_cell.length_b   1.000
_cell.length_c   1.000
_cell.angle_alpha   90.00
_cell.angle_beta   90.00
_cell.angle_gamma   90.00
#
_symmetry.space_group_name_H-M   'P 1'
#
loop_
_entity.id
_entity.type
_entity.pdbx_description
1 polymer ?
#
loop_
_entity_poly.entity_id
_entity_poly.type
_entity_poly.pdbx_seq_one_letter_code
_entity_poly.pdbx_strand_id
1 'polypeptide(L)'
;METLHVELGEVRGFRQTLNSYQLLAIGVGTTIGAGIFVLSGQAAAKYSGPSIIISFLITGVIALLSSLSYSELGAMMPSSGSVYTYTYA
;
A
#
# COMPACT_ATOMS: atom_id res chain seq x y z
N MET A 1 10.53 34.81 25.27
CA MET A 1 11.15 33.48 25.07
C MET A 1 10.18 32.46 25.66
N GLU A 2 8.95 32.35 25.17
CA GLU A 2 8.53 31.96 23.81
C GLU A 2 9.25 30.70 23.31
N THR A 3 8.40 29.74 22.91
CA THR A 3 8.67 28.38 22.38
C THR A 3 9.25 27.35 23.33
N LEU A 4 8.40 26.64 24.07
CA LEU A 4 8.36 25.16 24.09
C LEU A 4 6.97 24.68 24.57
N HIS A 5 5.91 25.25 23.98
CA HIS A 5 4.63 24.57 23.80
C HIS A 5 4.80 23.51 22.69
N VAL A 6 5.66 22.52 22.92
CA VAL A 6 5.48 21.26 22.20
C VAL A 6 4.50 20.49 23.05
N GLU A 7 3.23 20.75 22.70
CA GLU A 7 2.08 19.97 23.07
C GLU A 7 2.49 18.50 23.17
N LEU A 8 2.65 18.00 24.39
CA LEU A 8 2.48 16.58 24.70
C LEU A 8 1.00 16.31 24.44
N GLY A 9 0.63 16.35 23.15
CA GLY A 9 -0.60 15.81 22.65
C GLY A 9 -0.53 14.36 23.04
N GLU A 10 -1.15 14.07 24.19
CA GLU A 10 -1.51 12.73 24.62
C GLU A 10 -2.06 12.05 23.37
N VAL A 11 -1.27 11.15 22.78
CA VAL A 11 -1.70 10.37 21.62
C VAL A 11 -2.80 9.50 22.17
N ARG A 12 -4.03 10.02 22.17
CA ARG A 12 -5.22 9.30 22.53
C ARG A 12 -5.30 8.15 21.54
N GLY A 13 -4.90 6.97 22.00
CA GLY A 13 -4.88 5.78 21.18
C GLY A 13 -6.27 5.57 20.62
N PHE A 14 -6.38 5.63 19.29
CA PHE A 14 -7.61 5.22 18.62
C PHE A 14 -7.93 3.80 19.06
N ARG A 15 -9.20 3.54 19.39
CA ARG A 15 -9.64 2.15 19.59
C ARG A 15 -9.41 1.42 18.27
N GLN A 16 -8.55 0.40 18.28
CA GLN A 16 -8.34 -0.47 17.13
C GLN A 16 -9.60 -1.33 16.93
N THR A 17 -10.59 -0.76 16.26
CA THR A 17 -11.86 -1.43 15.92
C THR A 17 -11.85 -2.01 14.51
N LEU A 18 -10.78 -1.76 13.73
CA LEU A 18 -10.67 -2.27 12.37
C LEU A 18 -10.46 -3.78 12.39
N ASN A 19 -11.41 -4.48 11.78
CA ASN A 19 -11.30 -5.91 11.53
C ASN A 19 -10.41 -6.17 10.29
N SER A 20 -9.83 -7.36 10.17
CA SER A 20 -8.96 -7.75 9.05
C SER A 20 -9.61 -7.52 7.68
N TYR A 21 -10.93 -7.73 7.58
CA TYR A 21 -11.69 -7.46 6.36
C TYR A 21 -11.76 -5.96 6.00
N GLN A 22 -11.83 -5.08 6.99
CA GLN A 22 -11.84 -3.64 6.76
C GLN A 22 -10.46 -3.16 6.30
N LEU A 23 -9.39 -3.70 6.90
CA LEU A 23 -8.01 -3.43 6.47
C LEU A 23 -7.77 -3.90 5.03
N LEU A 24 -8.26 -5.09 4.68
CA LEU A 24 -8.20 -5.61 3.32
C LEU A 24 -8.95 -4.71 2.33
N ALA A 25 -10.18 -4.30 2.67
CA ALA A 25 -10.98 -3.43 1.82
C ALA A 25 -10.29 -2.07 1.58
N ILE A 26 -9.65 -1.51 2.61
CA ILE A 26 -8.85 -0.29 2.49
C ILE A 26 -7.66 -0.52 1.55
N GLY A 27 -6.91 -1.61 1.71
CA GLY A 27 -5.77 -1.93 0.85
C GLY A 27 -6.14 -2.18 -0.62
N VAL A 28 -7.26 -2.85 -0.87
CA VAL A 28 -7.78 -3.03 -2.24
C VAL A 28 -8.23 -1.69 -2.83
N GLY A 29 -8.93 -0.87 -2.04
CA GLY A 29 -9.39 0.45 -2.47
C GLY A 29 -8.26 1.43 -2.78
N THR A 30 -7.14 1.37 -2.05
CA THR A 30 -5.95 2.19 -2.35
C THR A 30 -5.15 1.69 -3.54
N THR A 31 -5.21 0.38 -3.84
CA THR A 31 -4.52 -0.23 -5.00
C THR A 31 -5.28 0.01 -6.31
N ILE A 32 -6.62 -0.12 -6.30
CA ILE A 32 -7.45 0.06 -7.50
C ILE A 32 -7.77 1.56 -7.69
N GLY A 33 -6.90 2.25 -8.45
CA GLY A 33 -7.08 3.67 -8.80
C GLY A 33 -7.37 3.93 -10.28
N ALA A 34 -7.39 5.20 -10.69
CA ALA A 34 -7.62 5.61 -12.08
C ALA A 34 -6.59 5.05 -13.09
N GLY A 35 -5.40 4.67 -12.60
CA GLY A 35 -4.31 4.14 -13.42
C GLY A 35 -4.68 2.89 -14.20
N ILE A 36 -5.48 1.97 -13.63
CA ILE A 36 -5.85 0.74 -14.33
C ILE A 36 -6.74 1.02 -15.55
N PHE A 37 -7.59 2.05 -15.51
CA PHE A 37 -8.53 2.36 -16.59
C PHE A 37 -7.88 3.12 -17.75
N VAL A 38 -6.88 3.97 -17.46
CA VAL A 38 -6.20 4.77 -18.49
C VAL A 38 -4.96 4.08 -19.03
N LEU A 39 -4.12 3.55 -18.13
CA LEU A 39 -2.80 3.04 -18.48
C LEU A 39 -2.87 1.68 -19.18
N SER A 40 -3.87 0.85 -18.86
CA SER A 40 -4.10 -0.42 -19.57
C SER A 40 -4.49 -0.19 -21.03
N GLY A 41 -5.34 0.80 -21.32
CA GLY A 41 -5.74 1.15 -22.68
C GLY A 41 -4.57 1.68 -23.50
N GLN A 42 -3.76 2.58 -22.91
CA GLN A 42 -2.53 3.06 -23.56
C GLN A 42 -1.52 1.92 -23.77
N ALA A 43 -1.39 1.00 -22.82
CA ALA A 43 -0.48 -0.12 -22.92
C ALA A 43 -0.93 -1.15 -23.97
N ALA A 44 -2.24 -1.39 -24.10
CA ALA A 44 -2.79 -2.24 -25.13
C ALA A 44 -2.57 -1.62 -26.52
N ALA A 45 -2.85 -0.33 -26.66
CA ALA A 45 -2.73 0.37 -27.95
C ALA A 45 -1.28 0.52 -28.43
N LYS A 46 -0.31 0.74 -27.54
CA LYS A 46 1.08 1.04 -27.92
C LYS A 46 2.08 -0.11 -27.77
N TYR A 47 1.86 -1.05 -26.85
CA TYR A 47 2.90 -2.05 -26.51
C TYR A 47 2.47 -3.48 -26.79
N SER A 48 1.30 -3.91 -26.31
CA SER A 48 1.00 -5.35 -26.20
C SER A 48 -0.17 -5.84 -27.07
N GLY A 49 -1.03 -4.97 -27.58
CA GLY A 49 -2.22 -5.38 -28.33
C GLY A 49 -3.09 -6.40 -27.56
N PRO A 50 -3.58 -7.48 -28.20
CA PRO A 50 -4.36 -8.54 -27.54
C PRO A 50 -3.60 -9.27 -26.42
N SER A 51 -2.27 -9.25 -26.44
CA SER A 51 -1.39 -9.99 -25.52
C SER A 51 -1.23 -9.31 -24.15
N ILE A 52 -1.91 -8.19 -23.89
CA ILE A 52 -1.80 -7.44 -22.63
C ILE A 52 -2.20 -8.27 -21.41
N ILE A 53 -3.11 -9.25 -21.59
CA ILE A 53 -3.54 -10.17 -20.54
C ILE A 53 -2.35 -10.96 -19.99
N ILE A 54 -1.41 -11.38 -20.84
CA ILE A 54 -0.22 -12.12 -20.42
C ILE A 54 0.71 -11.22 -19.60
N SER A 55 0.86 -9.96 -19.99
CA SER A 55 1.64 -8.96 -19.23
C SER A 55 1.05 -8.70 -17.85
N PHE A 56 -0.28 -8.58 -17.75
CA PHE A 56 -0.97 -8.46 -16.47
C PHE A 56 -0.82 -9.69 -15.58
N LEU A 57 -0.84 -10.89 -16.17
CA LEU A 57 -0.65 -12.13 -15.42
C LEU A 57 0.74 -12.17 -14.78
N ILE A 58 1.79 -11.87 -15.55
CA ILE A 58 3.18 -11.82 -15.07
C ILE A 58 3.33 -10.73 -13.99
N THR A 59 2.77 -9.55 -14.22
CA THR A 59 2.80 -8.45 -13.24
C THR A 59 2.11 -8.83 -11.94
N GLY A 60 0.98 -9.55 -12.01
CA GLY A 60 0.28 -10.07 -10.84
C GLY A 60 1.14 -11.02 -10.01
N VAL A 61 1.85 -11.94 -10.65
CA VAL A 61 2.78 -12.85 -9.96
C VAL A 61 3.90 -12.08 -9.26
N ILE A 62 4.53 -11.11 -9.95
CA ILE A 62 5.59 -10.27 -9.37
C ILE A 62 5.05 -9.46 -8.18
N ALA A 63 3.86 -8.86 -8.31
CA ALA A 63 3.22 -8.11 -7.24
C ALA A 63 2.91 -8.98 -6.02
N LEU A 64 2.49 -10.24 -6.22
CA LEU A 64 2.28 -11.18 -5.12
C LEU A 64 3.57 -11.49 -4.37
N LEU A 65 4.67 -11.75 -5.08
CA LEU A 65 5.98 -11.98 -4.45
C LEU A 65 6.45 -10.75 -3.66
N SER A 66 6.27 -9.56 -4.22
CA SER A 66 6.60 -8.30 -3.54
C SER A 66 5.72 -8.06 -2.31
N SER A 67 4.42 -8.35 -2.40
CA SER A 67 3.48 -8.22 -1.29
C SER A 67 3.78 -9.21 -0.17
N LEU A 68 4.24 -10.42 -0.48
CA LEU A 68 4.64 -11.40 0.53
C LEU A 68 5.83 -10.90 1.35
N SER A 69 6.84 -10.36 0.67
CA SER A 69 8.01 -9.75 1.33
C SER A 69 7.59 -8.58 2.23
N TYR A 70 6.66 -7.75 1.76
CA TYR A 70 6.14 -6.62 2.55
C TYR A 70 5.27 -7.07 3.75
N SER A 71 4.56 -8.19 3.58
CA SER A 71 3.79 -8.81 4.66
C SER A 71 4.67 -9.38 5.76
N GLU A 72 5.83 -9.95 5.43
CA GLU A 72 6.80 -10.41 6.44
C GLU A 72 7.35 -9.23 7.25
N LEU A 73 7.73 -8.14 6.58
CA LEU A 73 8.16 -6.89 7.25
C LEU A 73 7.07 -6.32 8.17
N GLY A 74 5.82 -6.28 7.70
CA GLY A 74 4.68 -5.80 8.50
C GLY A 74 4.35 -6.71 9.69
N ALA A 75 4.60 -8.02 9.58
CA ALA A 75 4.43 -8.96 10.69
C ALA A 75 5.56 -8.85 11.73
N MET A 76 6.79 -8.52 11.31
CA MET A 76 7.93 -8.34 12.20
C MET A 76 7.89 -7.02 12.98
N MET A 77 7.40 -5.93 12.38
CA MET A 77 7.31 -4.63 13.06
C MET A 77 5.87 -4.07 13.01
N PRO A 78 5.04 -4.37 14.03
CA PRO A 78 3.68 -3.84 14.14
C PRO A 78 3.69 -2.40 14.67
N SER A 79 4.28 -1.48 13.92
CA SER A 79 4.28 -0.05 14.20
C SER A 79 3.38 0.69 13.23
N SER A 80 2.63 1.69 13.71
CA SER A 80 1.86 2.60 12.86
C SER A 80 2.82 3.52 12.09
N GLY A 81 3.39 3.01 11.00
CA GLY A 81 4.40 3.68 10.19
C GLY A 81 4.42 3.19 8.75
N SER A 82 4.60 4.12 7.81
CA SER A 82 4.89 3.77 6.41
C SER A 82 6.36 3.33 6.30
N VAL A 83 6.84 3.04 5.09
CA VAL A 83 8.17 2.48 4.80
C VAL A 83 9.33 3.21 5.51
N TYR A 84 9.16 4.51 5.81
CA TYR A 84 10.08 5.34 6.58
C TYR A 84 10.44 4.77 7.95
N THR A 85 9.51 4.09 8.61
CA THR A 85 9.75 3.51 9.94
C THR A 85 10.68 2.30 9.88
N TYR A 86 10.73 1.57 8.76
CA TYR A 86 11.70 0.47 8.59
C TYR A 86 13.13 0.97 8.32
N THR A 87 13.29 2.19 7.78
CA THR A 87 14.60 2.77 7.45
C THR A 87 15.21 3.59 8.58
N TYR A 88 14.41 4.02 9.56
CA TYR A 88 14.82 4.87 10.69
C TYR A 88 14.73 4.20 12.07
N ALA A 89 14.27 2.95 12.14
CA ALA A 89 14.35 2.10 13.34
C ALA A 89 15.67 1.34 13.38
#